data_AF-A0A392NEE7-F1
#
_entry.id   AF-A0A392NEE7-F1
#
_cell.length_a   1.000
_cell.length_b   1.000
_cell.length_c   1.000
_cell.angle_alpha   90.00
_cell.angle_beta   90.00
_cell.angle_gamma   90.00
#
_symmetry.space_group_name_H-M   'P 1'
#
loop_
_entity.id
_entity.type
_entity.pdbx_description
1 polymer ?
#
loop_
_entity_poly.entity_id
_entity_poly.type
_entity_poly.pdbx_seq_one_letter_code
_entity_poly.pdbx_strand_id
1 'polypeptide(L)'
;MQLKNSPILDAKLSDICISTSAAPTYLPAHNFTNKDEEAGKEEEFNLIDGGVCANNPALVAVNEVTKQIIDQSPDFFPIKPLEYGR
;
A
#
# COMPACT_ATOMS: atom_id res chain seq x y z
N MET A 1 -8.96 3.69 4.48
CA MET A 1 -7.66 3.90 3.80
C MET A 1 -6.54 3.77 4.81
N GLN A 2 -5.53 2.92 4.55
CA GLN A 2 -4.42 2.65 5.48
C GLN A 2 -3.67 3.92 5.92
N LEU A 3 -3.55 4.93 5.05
CA LEU A 3 -2.95 6.23 5.38
C LEU A 3 -3.66 6.97 6.52
N LYS A 4 -4.98 6.83 6.66
CA LYS A 4 -5.75 7.44 7.76
C LYS A 4 -5.35 6.88 9.13
N ASN A 5 -4.86 5.63 9.18
CA ASN A 5 -4.49 4.94 10.41
C ASN A 5 -2.97 4.93 10.65
N SER A 6 -2.17 5.27 9.64
CA SER A 6 -0.71 5.21 9.69
C SER A 6 -0.12 6.25 8.74
N PRO A 7 -0.04 7.53 9.17
CA PRO A 7 0.50 8.63 8.37
C PRO A 7 1.96 8.39 7.95
N ILE A 8 2.72 7.62 8.74
CA ILE A 8 4.09 7.20 8.45
C ILE A 8 4.25 6.46 7.10
N LEU A 9 3.17 5.94 6.51
CA LEU A 9 3.18 5.27 5.20
C LEU A 9 3.05 6.25 4.02
N ASP A 10 2.76 7.54 4.27
CA ASP A 10 2.67 8.58 3.24
C ASP A 10 4.07 9.02 2.79
N ALA A 11 4.77 8.14 2.09
CA ALA A 11 6.12 8.37 1.59
C ALA A 11 6.10 9.12 0.25
N LYS A 12 7.25 9.70 -0.13
CA LYS A 12 7.39 10.35 -1.45
C LYS A 12 7.13 9.33 -2.56
N LEU A 13 6.38 9.77 -3.58
CA LEU A 13 6.09 8.94 -4.74
C LEU A 13 7.36 8.40 -5.42
N SER A 14 8.44 9.19 -5.47
CA SER A 14 9.73 8.74 -6.01
C SER A 14 10.30 7.55 -5.23
N ASP A 15 10.24 7.57 -3.90
CA ASP A 15 10.75 6.48 -3.06
C ASP A 15 9.91 5.21 -3.25
N ILE A 16 8.59 5.35 -3.37
CA ILE A 16 7.68 4.24 -3.67
C ILE A 16 8.00 3.63 -5.04
N CYS A 17 8.15 4.45 -6.08
CA CYS A 17 8.43 3.99 -7.44
C CYS A 17 9.80 3.30 -7.59
N ILE A 18 10.84 3.83 -6.94
CA ILE A 18 12.17 3.20 -6.95
C ILE A 18 12.11 1.87 -6.21
N SER A 19 11.51 1.85 -5.02
CA SER A 19 11.36 0.65 -4.20
C SER A 19 10.66 -0.48 -4.95
N THR A 20 9.49 -0.20 -5.53
CA THR A 20 8.67 -1.24 -6.19
C THR A 20 9.32 -1.80 -7.46
N SER A 21 10.28 -1.07 -8.05
CA SER A 21 11.01 -1.48 -9.26
C SER A 21 12.35 -2.15 -8.96
N ALA A 22 12.79 -2.21 -7.70
CA ALA A 22 14.13 -2.64 -7.31
C ALA A 22 14.31 -4.17 -7.37
N ALA A 23 14.25 -4.74 -8.59
CA ALA A 23 14.24 -6.18 -8.85
C ALA A 23 15.56 -6.83 -8.37
N PRO A 24 15.50 -7.88 -7.53
CA PRO A 24 16.69 -8.59 -7.10
C PRO A 24 17.54 -9.01 -8.29
N THR A 25 18.86 -8.88 -8.18
CA THR A 25 19.88 -9.13 -9.23
C THR A 25 19.97 -8.08 -10.34
N TYR A 26 18.97 -7.21 -10.51
CA TYR A 26 19.00 -6.13 -11.52
C TYR A 26 19.31 -4.77 -10.91
N LEU A 27 18.71 -4.47 -9.75
CA LEU A 27 18.81 -3.18 -9.07
C LEU A 27 19.10 -3.38 -7.58
N PRO A 28 19.82 -2.42 -6.94
CA PRO A 28 20.02 -2.44 -5.50
C PRO A 28 18.70 -2.17 -4.76
N ALA A 29 18.60 -2.68 -3.52
CA ALA A 29 17.48 -2.36 -2.62
C ALA A 29 17.43 -0.84 -2.34
N HIS A 30 16.23 -0.31 -2.14
CA HIS A 30 16.03 1.11 -1.84
C HIS A 30 15.84 1.32 -0.34
N ASN A 31 16.62 2.24 0.23
CA ASN A 31 16.53 2.62 1.63
C ASN A 31 16.15 4.09 1.74
N PHE A 32 15.16 4.38 2.58
CA PHE A 32 14.76 5.75 2.91
C PHE A 32 14.08 5.82 4.27
N THR A 33 13.98 7.02 4.83
CA THR A 33 13.24 7.28 6.07
C THR A 33 12.02 8.13 5.74
N ASN A 34 10.86 7.76 6.29
CA ASN A 34 9.68 8.64 6.27
C ASN A 34 9.38 9.17 7.67
N LYS A 35 8.73 10.32 7.74
CA LYS A 35 8.37 10.97 9.00
C LYS A 35 6.86 11.16 9.07
N ASP A 36 6.30 10.81 10.21
CA ASP A 36 4.96 11.23 10.61
C ASP A 36 5.11 12.62 11.26
N GLU A 37 4.76 13.67 10.52
CA GLU A 37 4.89 15.06 10.97
C GLU A 37 4.02 15.37 12.20
N GLU A 38 2.89 14.68 12.36
CA GLU A 38 1.96 14.89 13.46
C GLU A 38 2.42 14.20 14.75
N ALA A 39 2.93 12.97 14.63
CA ALA A 39 3.43 12.19 15.78
C ALA A 39 4.90 12.44 16.10
N GLY A 40 5.66 13.10 15.20
CA GLY A 40 7.10 13.28 15.31
C GLY A 40 7.88 11.96 15.24
N LYS A 41 7.28 10.90 14.69
CA LYS A 41 7.88 9.56 14.57
C LYS A 41 8.58 9.44 13.23
N GLU A 42 9.77 8.86 13.23
CA GLU A 42 10.49 8.50 12.01
C GLU A 42 10.57 6.97 11.88
N GLU A 43 10.47 6.48 10.66
CA GLU A 43 10.56 5.04 10.36
C GLU A 43 11.41 4.81 9.11
N GLU A 44 12.30 3.83 9.21
CA GLU A 44 13.22 3.45 8.14
C GLU A 44 12.61 2.31 7.31
N PHE A 45 12.62 2.49 5.99
CA PHE A 45 12.09 1.55 5.02
C PHE A 45 13.23 0.99 4.18
N ASN A 46 13.35 -0.34 4.18
CA ASN A 46 14.32 -1.10 3.39
C ASN A 46 13.53 -1.98 2.41
N LEU A 47 13.31 -1.49 1.20
CA LEU A 47 12.35 -2.08 0.25
C LEU A 47 13.02 -2.62 -1.02
N ILE A 48 12.36 -3.61 -1.61
CA ILE A 48 12.72 -4.27 -2.87
C ILE A 48 11.49 -4.36 -3.77
N ASP A 49 11.68 -4.90 -4.98
CA ASP A 49 10.65 -5.03 -6.00
C ASP A 49 9.33 -5.65 -5.52
N GLY A 50 8.24 -5.02 -5.94
CA GLY A 50 6.89 -5.43 -5.57
C GLY A 50 6.51 -6.82 -6.09
N GLY A 51 7.06 -7.24 -7.23
CA GLY A 51 6.87 -8.56 -7.83
C GLY A 51 7.40 -9.71 -6.97
N VAL A 52 8.34 -9.44 -6.04
CA VAL A 52 8.78 -10.44 -5.03
C VAL A 52 7.69 -10.68 -3.99
N CYS A 53 6.93 -9.64 -3.63
CA CYS A 53 5.85 -9.71 -2.64
C CYS A 53 4.52 -10.14 -3.27
N ALA A 54 4.17 -9.57 -4.42
CA ALA A 54 2.95 -9.82 -5.14
C ALA A 54 3.21 -9.81 -6.65
N ASN A 55 3.22 -11.00 -7.25
CA ASN A 55 3.37 -11.15 -8.70
C ASN A 55 2.11 -10.73 -9.50
N ASN A 56 0.96 -10.55 -8.82
CA ASN A 56 -0.29 -10.14 -9.42
C ASN A 56 -0.91 -8.96 -8.63
N PRO A 57 -0.52 -7.71 -8.95
CA PRO A 57 -1.03 -6.54 -8.24
C PRO A 57 -2.54 -6.30 -8.46
N ALA A 58 -3.15 -6.87 -9.50
CA ALA A 58 -4.58 -6.71 -9.76
C ALA A 58 -5.45 -7.35 -8.67
N LEU A 59 -5.09 -8.56 -8.22
CA LEU A 59 -5.83 -9.23 -7.13
C LEU A 59 -5.62 -8.51 -5.79
N VAL A 60 -4.41 -8.00 -5.54
CA VAL A 60 -4.10 -7.20 -4.36
C VAL A 60 -4.97 -5.94 -4.33
N ALA A 61 -5.11 -5.26 -5.47
CA ALA A 61 -5.97 -4.08 -5.58
C ALA A 61 -7.45 -4.40 -5.32
N VAL A 62 -7.98 -5.50 -5.87
CA VAL A 62 -9.37 -5.94 -5.61
C VAL A 62 -9.58 -6.26 -4.12
N ASN A 63 -8.62 -6.93 -3.49
CA ASN A 63 -8.66 -7.20 -2.05
C ASN A 63 -8.65 -5.92 -1.22
N GLU A 64 -7.84 -4.93 -1.59
CA GLU A 64 -7.78 -3.65 -0.86
C GLU A 64 -9.07 -2.84 -1.00
N VAL A 65 -9.69 -2.83 -2.18
CA VAL A 65 -11.02 -2.24 -2.37
C VAL A 65 -12.07 -3.00 -1.57
N THR A 66 -12.02 -4.34 -1.56
CA THR A 66 -12.96 -5.18 -0.81
C THR A 66 -12.89 -4.88 0.70
N LYS A 67 -11.69 -4.72 1.27
CA LYS A 67 -11.52 -4.28 2.66
C LYS A 67 -12.17 -2.93 2.92
N GLN A 68 -11.97 -1.95 2.04
CA GLN A 68 -12.57 -0.61 2.19
C GLN A 68 -14.11 -0.63 2.13
N ILE A 69 -14.70 -1.54 1.35
CA ILE A 69 -16.15 -1.76 1.31
C ILE A 69 -16.64 -2.39 2.62
N ILE A 70 -15.94 -3.43 3.12
CA ILE A 70 -16.26 -4.09 4.39
C ILE A 70 -16.16 -3.11 5.56
N ASP A 71 -15.14 -2.26 5.55
CA ASP A 71 -14.88 -1.23 6.56
C ASP A 71 -15.84 -0.03 6.46
N GLN A 72 -16.83 -0.07 5.54
CA GLN A 72 -17.83 0.98 5.32
C GLN A 72 -17.20 2.37 5.11
N SER A 73 -16.09 2.43 4.36
CA SER A 73 -15.40 3.69 4.10
C SER A 73 -16.33 4.68 3.40
N PRO A 74 -16.46 5.94 3.89
CA PRO A 74 -17.37 6.94 3.33
C PRO A 74 -17.03 7.33 1.88
N ASP A 75 -15.79 7.02 1.45
CA ASP A 75 -15.28 7.30 0.12
C ASP A 75 -15.78 6.28 -0.94
N PHE A 76 -16.41 5.18 -0.51
CA PHE A 76 -17.01 4.19 -1.41
C PHE A 76 -18.53 4.30 -1.38
N PHE A 77 -19.14 4.31 -2.57
CA PHE A 77 -20.59 4.19 -2.69
C PHE A 77 -21.06 2.91 -1.98
N PRO A 78 -22.26 2.89 -1.38
CA PRO A 78 -22.83 1.68 -0.81
C PRO A 78 -23.09 0.68 -1.95
N ILE A 79 -22.09 -0.14 -2.26
CA ILE A 79 -22.22 -1.29 -3.13
C ILE A 79 -22.95 -2.32 -2.28
N LYS A 80 -24.19 -2.65 -2.65
CA LYS A 80 -24.87 -3.79 -2.03
C LYS A 80 -23.92 -4.98 -2.14
N PRO A 81 -23.62 -5.71 -1.04
CA PRO A 81 -22.88 -6.96 -1.12
C PRO A 81 -23.51 -7.76 -2.26
N LEU A 82 -22.72 -8.15 -3.26
CA LEU A 82 -23.22 -9.00 -4.32
C LEU A 82 -23.72 -10.24 -3.59
N GLU A 83 -25.04 -10.42 -3.49
CA GLU A 83 -25.61 -11.63 -2.92
C GLU A 83 -25.19 -12.76 -3.83
N TYR A 84 -24.05 -13.37 -3.51
CA TYR A 84 -23.66 -14.66 -4.05
C TYR A 84 -24.56 -15.68 -3.36
N GLY A 85 -25.83 -15.62 -3.72
CA GLY A 85 -26.84 -16.58 -3.32
C GLY A 85 -26.50 -17.92 -3.94
N ARG A 86 -25.72 -18.70 -3.19
CA ARG A 86 -25.44 -20.14 -3.31
C ARG A 86 -24.66 -20.62 -4.54
#